data_AF-A0A6P0KX66-F1
#
_entry.id   AF-A0A6P0KX66-F1
#
_cell.length_a   1.000
_cell.length_b   1.000
_cell.length_c   1.000
_cell.angle_alpha   90.00
_cell.angle_beta   90.00
_cell.angle_gamma   90.00
#
_symmetry.space_group_name_H-M   'P 1'
#
loop_
_entity.id
_entity.type
_entity.pdbx_description
1 polymer ?
#
loop_
_entity_poly.entity_id
_entity_poly.type
_entity_poly.pdbx_seq_one_letter_code
_entity_poly.pdbx_strand_id
1 'polypeptide(L)'
;MTLGKSEPNQIDKINRKLPKLNTTQEPLVSEEEMRQAVRTLLLGLGEDPDREGLKDTPKRVVKALKFLTSGYHQSLDELLNGAVFHENTNEMVLVRDIDLFSSCEHHILPILGHAHVAYIPDGKVIGLSKIARICEMYGRRLQVQERLTAQIADALQGLLKPKGVAVVVEASHMCMVMRGVQKPGSWTATSAVRGVFANDPKTRQEFMSLIHYNPSMH
;
A
#
# COMPACT_ATOMS: atom_id res chain seq x y z
N MET A 1 3.38 41.27 16.91
CA MET A 1 2.36 40.26 16.57
C MET A 1 3.08 38.98 16.19
N THR A 2 3.10 38.02 17.10
CA THR A 2 3.69 36.69 16.87
C THR A 2 2.83 35.94 15.87
N LEU A 3 3.40 35.62 14.71
CA LEU A 3 2.81 34.71 13.72
C LEU A 3 2.56 33.36 14.42
N GLY A 4 1.29 33.05 14.67
CA GLY A 4 0.89 31.75 15.19
C GLY A 4 1.30 30.67 14.21
N LYS A 5 2.16 29.74 14.65
CA LYS A 5 2.41 28.50 13.91
C LYS A 5 1.07 27.79 13.80
N SER A 6 0.55 27.60 12.59
CA SER A 6 -0.63 26.78 12.35
C SER A 6 -0.38 25.39 12.95
N GLU A 7 -1.32 24.89 13.75
CA GLU A 7 -1.22 23.52 14.23
C GLU A 7 -1.22 22.56 13.03
N PRO A 8 -0.36 21.52 13.02
CA PRO A 8 -0.38 20.53 11.95
C PRO A 8 -1.76 19.88 11.88
N ASN A 9 -2.31 19.75 10.67
CA ASN A 9 -3.59 19.08 10.47
C ASN A 9 -3.50 17.63 11.00
N GLN A 10 -4.64 17.02 11.32
CA GLN A 10 -4.72 15.67 11.84
C GLN A 10 -3.92 14.66 10.98
N ILE A 11 -3.88 14.86 9.67
CA ILE A 11 -3.12 14.01 8.73
C ILE A 11 -1.60 14.21 8.81
N ASP A 12 -1.13 15.43 9.07
CA ASP A 12 0.29 15.67 9.36
C ASP A 12 0.75 14.97 10.63
N LYS A 13 -0.14 14.84 11.63
CA LYS A 13 0.15 14.10 12.87
C LYS A 13 0.20 12.57 12.62
N ILE A 14 -0.61 12.05 11.69
CA ILE A 14 -0.59 10.62 11.28
C ILE A 14 0.70 10.31 10.52
N ASN A 15 1.05 11.13 9.53
CA ASN A 15 2.27 10.98 8.74
C ASN A 15 3.56 11.05 9.60
N ARG A 16 3.51 11.66 10.79
CA ARG A 16 4.64 11.71 11.73
C ARG A 16 4.85 10.43 12.56
N LYS A 17 3.84 9.55 12.69
CA LYS A 17 3.95 8.29 13.46
C LYS A 17 4.45 7.12 12.63
N LEU A 18 4.29 7.16 11.31
CA LEU A 18 4.80 6.14 10.41
C LEU A 18 6.32 6.27 10.23
N PRO A 19 7.07 5.16 10.05
CA PRO A 19 8.48 5.24 9.69
C PRO A 19 8.60 6.08 8.41
N LYS A 20 9.25 7.24 8.55
CA LYS A 20 9.45 8.17 7.43
C LYS A 20 10.47 7.55 6.49
N LEU A 21 10.01 7.21 5.29
CA LEU A 21 10.92 6.97 4.18
C LEU A 21 11.50 8.32 3.75
N ASN A 22 12.81 8.37 3.56
CA ASN A 22 13.48 9.56 3.03
C ASN A 22 13.24 9.63 1.51
N THR A 23 12.05 10.07 1.11
CA THR A 23 11.68 10.28 -0.28
C THR A 23 11.48 11.76 -0.57
N THR A 24 11.95 12.23 -1.72
CA THR A 24 11.67 13.58 -2.23
C THR A 24 10.39 13.56 -3.05
N GLN A 25 9.64 14.67 -3.05
CA GLN A 25 8.46 14.79 -3.93
C GLN A 25 8.85 14.97 -5.39
N GLU A 26 9.99 15.62 -5.65
CA GLU A 26 10.51 15.82 -7.00
C GLU A 26 11.64 14.84 -7.30
N PRO A 27 11.68 14.26 -8.53
CA PRO A 27 12.80 13.46 -8.98
C PRO A 27 14.10 14.27 -9.00
N LEU A 28 15.20 13.68 -8.54
CA LEU A 28 16.53 14.30 -8.58
C LEU A 28 17.21 14.16 -9.94
N VAL A 29 16.60 13.42 -10.87
CA VAL A 29 17.09 13.16 -12.23
C VAL A 29 15.94 13.30 -13.22
N SER A 30 16.29 13.66 -14.46
CA SER A 30 15.35 13.77 -15.58
C SER A 30 14.83 12.40 -16.04
N GLU A 31 13.71 12.42 -16.76
CA GLU A 31 13.18 11.20 -17.37
C GLU A 31 14.14 10.59 -18.41
N GLU A 32 14.92 11.43 -19.09
CA GLU A 32 15.90 10.97 -20.08
C GLU A 32 17.05 10.23 -19.41
N GLU A 33 17.55 10.73 -18.26
CA GLU A 33 18.54 10.03 -17.45
C GLU A 33 18.04 8.66 -16.98
N MET A 34 16.76 8.55 -16.59
CA MET A 34 16.17 7.26 -16.22
C MET A 34 16.12 6.29 -17.42
N ARG A 35 15.74 6.77 -18.61
CA ARG A 35 15.70 5.94 -19.82
C ARG A 35 17.11 5.48 -20.19
N GLN A 36 18.09 6.37 -20.09
CA GLN A 36 19.47 6.02 -20.36
C GLN A 36 20.00 4.98 -19.36
N ALA A 37 19.61 5.07 -18.08
CA ALA A 37 19.92 4.03 -17.10
C ALA A 37 19.34 2.66 -17.51
N VAL A 38 18.09 2.61 -17.99
CA VAL A 38 17.50 1.35 -18.49
C VAL A 38 18.24 0.84 -19.73
N ARG A 39 18.63 1.72 -20.66
CA ARG A 39 19.43 1.32 -21.83
C ARG A 39 20.77 0.74 -21.40
N THR A 40 21.44 1.35 -20.43
CA THR A 40 22.69 0.83 -19.83
C THR A 40 22.48 -0.54 -19.19
N LEU A 41 21.35 -0.78 -18.52
CA LEU A 41 21.03 -2.12 -17.99
C LEU A 41 20.90 -3.15 -19.11
N LEU A 42 20.23 -2.83 -20.22
CA LEU A 42 20.11 -3.75 -21.35
C LEU A 42 21.48 -4.12 -21.95
N LEU A 43 22.35 -3.13 -22.14
CA LEU A 43 23.73 -3.36 -22.57
C LEU A 43 24.49 -4.25 -21.58
N GLY A 44 24.35 -3.97 -20.28
CA GLY A 44 24.96 -4.78 -19.21
C GLY A 44 24.45 -6.21 -19.14
N LEU A 45 23.23 -6.47 -19.61
CA LEU A 45 22.64 -7.82 -19.74
C LEU A 45 23.09 -8.54 -21.03
N GLY A 46 23.85 -7.88 -21.91
CA GLY A 46 24.29 -8.43 -23.19
C GLY A 46 23.23 -8.36 -24.29
N GLU A 47 22.17 -7.56 -24.11
CA GLU A 47 21.13 -7.34 -25.11
C GLU A 47 21.52 -6.24 -26.11
N ASP A 48 20.94 -6.30 -27.32
CA ASP A 48 20.98 -5.21 -28.29
C ASP A 48 19.79 -4.27 -28.05
N PRO A 49 19.99 -3.05 -27.50
CA PRO A 49 18.89 -2.15 -27.21
C PRO A 49 18.21 -1.57 -28.47
N ASP A 50 18.84 -1.70 -29.65
CA ASP A 50 18.32 -1.14 -30.90
C ASP A 50 17.47 -2.13 -31.70
N ARG A 51 17.42 -3.41 -31.28
CA ARG A 51 16.50 -4.39 -31.85
C ARG A 51 15.04 -3.96 -31.66
N GLU A 52 14.19 -4.34 -32.61
CA GLU A 52 12.78 -3.91 -32.70
C GLU A 52 12.04 -3.99 -31.36
N GLY A 53 12.18 -5.12 -30.66
CA GLY A 53 11.50 -5.35 -29.38
C GLY A 53 11.99 -4.47 -28.21
N LEU A 54 13.23 -3.98 -28.23
CA LEU A 54 13.85 -3.24 -27.12
C LEU A 54 14.00 -1.74 -27.33
N LYS A 55 13.88 -1.27 -28.57
CA LYS A 55 14.04 0.15 -28.92
C LYS A 55 13.25 1.10 -28.01
N ASP A 56 12.01 0.73 -27.69
CA ASP A 56 11.12 1.50 -26.81
C ASP A 56 11.07 0.98 -25.35
N THR A 57 11.84 -0.06 -25.01
CA THR A 57 11.87 -0.62 -23.65
C THR A 57 12.27 0.41 -22.60
N PRO A 58 13.31 1.24 -22.78
CA PRO A 58 13.63 2.30 -21.83
C PRO A 58 12.45 3.19 -21.47
N LYS A 59 11.69 3.65 -22.48
CA LYS A 59 10.50 4.47 -22.28
C LYS A 59 9.40 3.71 -21.54
N ARG A 60 9.14 2.46 -21.92
CA ARG A 60 8.10 1.61 -21.29
C ARG A 60 8.43 1.28 -19.84
N VAL A 61 9.68 0.95 -19.54
CA VAL A 61 10.15 0.65 -18.18
C VAL A 61 10.02 1.87 -17.28
N VAL A 62 10.48 3.04 -17.72
CA VAL A 62 10.37 4.27 -16.92
C VAL A 62 8.90 4.63 -16.65
N LYS A 63 8.04 4.52 -17.67
CA LYS A 63 6.59 4.73 -17.50
C LYS A 63 5.99 3.74 -16.49
N ALA A 64 6.35 2.46 -16.57
CA ALA A 64 5.87 1.43 -15.66
C ALA A 64 6.34 1.69 -14.23
N LEU A 65 7.62 2.00 -14.02
CA LEU A 65 8.17 2.30 -12.68
C LEU A 65 7.47 3.51 -12.06
N LYS A 66 7.29 4.61 -12.79
CA LYS A 66 6.56 5.79 -12.30
C LYS A 66 5.12 5.45 -11.88
N PHE A 67 4.43 4.59 -12.62
CA PHE A 67 3.09 4.12 -12.24
C PHE A 67 3.14 3.25 -10.97
N LEU A 68 4.06 2.29 -10.92
CA LEU A 68 4.25 1.39 -9.79
C LEU A 68 4.71 2.10 -8.51
N THR A 69 5.25 3.32 -8.61
CA THR A 69 5.67 4.15 -7.48
C THR A 69 4.83 5.43 -7.33
N SER A 70 3.69 5.55 -8.02
CA SER A 70 2.86 6.76 -8.01
C SER A 70 2.28 7.10 -6.64
N GLY A 71 2.19 6.12 -5.74
CA GLY A 71 1.68 6.28 -4.39
C GLY A 71 2.52 7.19 -3.48
N TYR A 72 3.76 7.51 -3.86
CA TYR A 72 4.56 8.53 -3.17
C TYR A 72 4.04 9.95 -3.38
N HIS A 73 3.37 10.21 -4.51
CA HIS A 73 2.88 11.54 -4.90
C HIS A 73 1.39 11.74 -4.60
N GLN A 74 0.77 10.80 -3.90
CA GLN A 74 -0.62 10.88 -3.48
C GLN A 74 -0.71 11.34 -2.03
N SER A 75 -1.73 12.15 -1.72
CA SER A 75 -2.09 12.49 -0.35
C SER A 75 -3.35 11.73 0.09
N LEU A 76 -3.42 11.40 1.39
CA LEU A 76 -4.64 10.81 1.96
C LEU A 76 -5.83 11.76 1.84
N ASP A 77 -5.62 13.07 2.04
CA ASP A 77 -6.67 14.10 1.94
C ASP A 77 -7.35 14.10 0.56
N GLU A 78 -6.56 14.20 -0.51
CA GLU A 78 -7.08 14.19 -1.89
C GLU A 78 -7.76 12.88 -2.24
N LEU A 79 -7.21 11.76 -1.77
CA LEU A 79 -7.73 10.43 -2.02
C LEU A 79 -9.14 10.26 -1.43
N LEU A 80 -9.34 10.78 -0.22
CA LEU A 80 -10.62 10.71 0.48
C LEU A 80 -11.67 11.60 -0.15
N ASN A 81 -11.30 12.82 -0.55
CA ASN A 81 -12.20 13.78 -1.16
C ASN A 81 -13.52 13.95 -0.38
N GLY A 82 -13.42 14.08 0.95
CA GLY A 82 -14.58 14.24 1.83
C GLY A 82 -15.47 13.01 2.03
N ALA A 83 -15.10 11.83 1.56
CA ALA A 83 -15.90 10.60 1.66
C ALA A 83 -15.87 9.94 3.07
N VAL A 84 -16.00 10.75 4.11
CA VAL A 84 -16.19 10.32 5.50
C VAL A 84 -17.60 10.73 5.90
N PHE A 85 -18.39 9.77 6.36
CA PHE A 85 -19.79 9.94 6.70
C PHE A 85 -20.02 9.67 8.19
N HIS A 86 -21.09 10.23 8.73
CA HIS A 86 -21.53 9.98 10.10
C HIS A 86 -22.64 8.96 10.08
N GLU A 87 -22.39 7.80 10.68
CA GLU A 87 -23.35 6.73 10.83
C GLU A 87 -23.28 6.20 12.26
N ASN A 88 -24.44 5.97 12.88
CA ASN A 88 -24.54 5.42 14.23
C ASN A 88 -24.40 3.89 14.22
N THR A 89 -23.26 3.41 13.71
CA THR A 89 -22.90 1.99 13.73
C THR A 89 -21.68 1.76 14.62
N ASN A 90 -21.70 0.63 15.32
CA ASN A 90 -20.63 0.18 16.22
C ASN A 90 -20.17 -1.24 15.89
N GLU A 91 -20.58 -1.77 14.73
CA GLU A 91 -20.29 -3.12 14.27
C GLU A 91 -19.06 -3.12 13.37
N MET A 92 -18.43 -4.29 13.21
CA MET A 92 -17.27 -4.45 12.33
C MET A 92 -17.66 -4.22 10.86
N VAL A 93 -16.89 -3.37 10.18
CA VAL A 93 -16.94 -3.22 8.73
C VAL A 93 -15.70 -3.88 8.16
N LEU A 94 -15.89 -4.88 7.28
CA LEU A 94 -14.82 -5.61 6.61
C LEU A 94 -14.89 -5.40 5.09
N VAL A 95 -13.77 -5.00 4.50
CA VAL A 95 -13.52 -5.11 3.05
C VAL A 95 -12.37 -6.07 2.86
N ARG A 96 -12.63 -7.20 2.22
CA ARG A 96 -11.66 -8.28 2.04
C ARG A 96 -11.44 -8.57 0.55
N ASP A 97 -10.35 -9.28 0.26
CA ASP A 97 -9.96 -9.68 -1.10
C ASP A 97 -9.68 -8.47 -2.00
N ILE A 98 -9.08 -7.42 -1.42
CA ILE A 98 -8.64 -6.24 -2.18
C ILE A 98 -7.35 -6.62 -2.89
N ASP A 99 -7.38 -6.69 -4.23
CA ASP A 99 -6.18 -6.90 -5.03
C ASP A 99 -5.07 -5.90 -4.65
N LEU A 100 -3.90 -6.43 -4.34
CA LEU A 100 -2.76 -5.65 -3.88
C LEU A 100 -1.53 -5.96 -4.73
N PHE A 101 -1.04 -4.91 -5.39
CA PHE A 101 0.18 -4.94 -6.18
C PHE A 101 1.21 -3.98 -5.58
N SER A 102 2.40 -4.49 -5.27
CA SER A 102 3.52 -3.67 -4.78
C SER A 102 4.85 -4.10 -5.39
N SER A 103 5.92 -3.39 -5.04
CA SER A 103 7.28 -3.67 -5.50
C SER A 103 8.20 -3.87 -4.29
N CYS A 104 8.86 -5.02 -4.20
CA CYS A 104 9.85 -5.29 -3.15
C CYS A 104 11.00 -4.29 -3.26
N GLU A 105 11.26 -3.52 -2.22
CA GLU A 105 12.29 -2.46 -2.26
C GLU A 105 13.71 -2.99 -2.47
N HIS A 106 13.97 -4.24 -2.08
CA HIS A 106 15.28 -4.86 -2.19
C HIS A 106 15.65 -5.29 -3.63
N HIS A 107 14.66 -5.53 -4.48
CA HIS A 107 14.89 -6.13 -5.80
C HIS A 107 14.09 -5.48 -6.93
N ILE A 108 13.18 -4.54 -6.60
CA ILE A 108 12.24 -3.92 -7.54
C ILE A 108 11.47 -4.99 -8.32
N LEU A 109 11.10 -6.08 -7.62
CA LEU A 109 10.32 -7.18 -8.16
C LEU A 109 8.91 -7.17 -7.55
N PRO A 110 7.89 -7.64 -8.28
CA PRO A 110 6.51 -7.56 -7.80
C PRO A 110 6.25 -8.35 -6.52
N ILE A 111 5.39 -7.77 -5.69
CA ILE A 111 4.66 -8.41 -4.59
C ILE A 111 3.20 -8.42 -5.03
N LEU A 112 2.59 -9.60 -5.11
CA LEU A 112 1.25 -9.81 -5.66
C LEU A 112 0.40 -10.54 -4.62
N GLY A 113 -0.76 -10.01 -4.26
CA GLY A 113 -1.58 -10.63 -3.22
C GLY A 113 -2.89 -9.89 -2.97
N HIS A 114 -3.42 -10.09 -1.77
CA HIS A 114 -4.65 -9.43 -1.31
C HIS A 114 -4.43 -8.72 0.02
N ALA A 115 -5.21 -7.67 0.24
CA ALA A 115 -5.41 -7.05 1.54
C ALA A 115 -6.84 -7.31 2.04
N HIS A 116 -6.95 -7.57 3.34
CA HIS A 116 -8.21 -7.65 4.07
C HIS A 116 -8.19 -6.63 5.19
N VAL A 117 -9.16 -5.73 5.19
CA VAL A 117 -9.15 -4.54 6.04
C VAL A 117 -10.47 -4.42 6.77
N ALA A 118 -10.40 -4.43 8.10
CA ALA A 118 -11.54 -4.22 8.98
C ALA A 118 -11.33 -3.01 9.89
N TYR A 119 -12.42 -2.37 10.26
CA TYR A 119 -12.44 -1.40 11.34
C TYR A 119 -13.78 -1.44 12.08
N ILE A 120 -13.77 -1.01 13.34
CA ILE A 120 -15.00 -0.82 14.12
C ILE A 120 -15.21 0.69 14.29
N PRO A 121 -16.24 1.27 13.65
CA PRO A 121 -16.48 2.71 13.66
C PRO A 121 -16.68 3.28 15.07
N ASP A 122 -16.39 4.58 15.20
CA ASP A 122 -16.77 5.40 16.35
C ASP A 122 -17.48 6.66 15.84
N GLY A 123 -18.70 6.47 15.32
CA GLY A 123 -19.50 7.54 14.72
C GLY A 123 -19.01 8.09 13.37
N LYS A 124 -17.96 7.49 12.79
CA LYS A 124 -17.43 7.82 11.46
C LYS A 124 -17.21 6.57 10.61
N VAL A 125 -17.77 6.57 9.41
CA VAL A 125 -17.56 5.54 8.39
C VAL A 125 -16.91 6.14 7.15
N ILE A 126 -16.21 5.31 6.39
CA ILE A 126 -15.56 5.69 5.14
C ILE A 126 -16.24 5.01 3.95
N GLY A 127 -16.31 5.69 2.81
CA GLY A 127 -16.74 5.04 1.57
C GLY A 127 -15.86 3.83 1.26
N LEU A 128 -16.46 2.65 1.03
CA LEU A 128 -15.74 1.37 0.91
C LEU A 128 -14.62 1.40 -0.14
N SER A 129 -14.85 2.07 -1.27
CA SER A 129 -13.83 2.22 -2.33
C SER A 129 -12.59 2.98 -1.89
N LYS A 130 -12.66 3.80 -0.84
CA LYS A 130 -11.51 4.52 -0.30
C LYS A 130 -10.55 3.60 0.46
N ILE A 131 -11.05 2.51 1.06
CA ILE A 131 -10.19 1.51 1.70
C ILE A 131 -9.29 0.86 0.65
N ALA A 132 -9.86 0.46 -0.50
CA ALA A 132 -9.09 -0.08 -1.62
C ALA A 132 -8.07 0.95 -2.14
N ARG A 133 -8.47 2.21 -2.33
CA ARG A 133 -7.55 3.28 -2.76
C ARG A 133 -6.41 3.52 -1.77
N ILE A 134 -6.66 3.44 -0.46
CA ILE A 134 -5.60 3.54 0.57
C ILE A 134 -4.60 2.38 0.40
N CYS A 135 -5.11 1.16 0.18
CA CYS A 135 -4.26 -0.01 -0.09
C CYS A 135 -3.40 0.22 -1.34
N GLU A 136 -3.98 0.72 -2.44
CA GLU A 136 -3.26 1.06 -3.66
C GLU A 136 -2.21 2.16 -3.43
N MET A 137 -2.56 3.23 -2.72
CA MET A 137 -1.64 4.34 -2.43
C MET A 137 -0.36 3.87 -1.73
N TYR A 138 -0.46 2.95 -0.78
CA TYR A 138 0.72 2.38 -0.12
C TYR A 138 1.35 1.23 -0.93
N GLY A 139 0.55 0.47 -1.68
CA GLY A 139 1.02 -0.60 -2.57
C GLY A 139 1.87 -0.07 -3.73
N ARG A 140 1.52 1.10 -4.29
CA ARG A 140 2.24 1.79 -5.36
C ARG A 140 3.49 2.53 -4.85
N ARG A 141 4.34 1.82 -4.12
CA ARG A 141 5.62 2.26 -3.55
C ARG A 141 6.61 1.10 -3.61
N LEU A 142 7.89 1.40 -3.40
CA LEU A 142 8.86 0.38 -3.01
C LEU A 142 8.62 0.04 -1.53
N GLN A 143 8.45 -1.25 -1.24
CA GLN A 143 7.93 -1.71 0.05
C GLN A 143 8.62 -2.95 0.62
N VAL A 144 8.43 -3.08 1.92
CA VAL A 144 8.47 -4.32 2.70
C VAL A 144 7.04 -4.61 3.17
N GLN A 145 6.57 -5.86 3.12
CA GLN A 145 5.15 -6.19 3.31
C GLN A 145 4.64 -5.82 4.72
N GLU A 146 5.49 -5.98 5.73
CA GLU A 146 5.25 -5.60 7.12
C GLU A 146 4.97 -4.10 7.24
N ARG A 147 5.77 -3.27 6.56
CA ARG A 147 5.61 -1.81 6.54
C ARG A 147 4.34 -1.41 5.80
N LEU A 148 4.08 -2.00 4.64
CA LEU A 148 2.86 -1.79 3.86
C LEU A 148 1.60 -2.06 4.70
N THR A 149 1.58 -3.21 5.39
CA THR A 149 0.46 -3.62 6.26
C THR A 149 0.24 -2.62 7.39
N ALA A 150 1.32 -2.22 8.08
CA ALA A 150 1.25 -1.23 9.16
C ALA A 150 0.77 0.14 8.67
N GLN A 151 1.27 0.60 7.51
CA GLN A 151 0.91 1.88 6.91
C GLN A 151 -0.60 1.98 6.61
N ILE A 152 -1.19 0.92 6.05
CA ILE A 152 -2.64 0.88 5.79
C ILE A 152 -3.43 0.97 7.11
N ALA A 153 -3.04 0.20 8.13
CA ALA A 153 -3.72 0.20 9.42
C ALA A 153 -3.64 1.56 10.12
N ASP A 154 -2.45 2.18 10.15
CA ASP A 154 -2.22 3.46 10.79
C ASP A 154 -2.89 4.62 10.05
N ALA A 155 -2.95 4.57 8.71
CA ALA A 155 -3.68 5.55 7.92
C ALA A 155 -5.17 5.58 8.28
N LEU A 156 -5.81 4.41 8.32
CA LEU A 156 -7.22 4.29 8.70
C LEU A 156 -7.45 4.67 10.17
N GLN A 157 -6.60 4.19 11.08
CA GLN A 157 -6.70 4.49 12.50
C GLN A 157 -6.60 6.00 12.76
N GLY A 158 -5.67 6.65 12.08
CA GLY A 158 -5.47 8.09 12.21
C GLY A 158 -6.60 8.91 11.61
N LEU A 159 -7.08 8.50 10.43
CA LEU A 159 -8.08 9.23 9.69
C LEU A 159 -9.45 9.18 10.36
N LEU A 160 -9.93 7.95 10.59
CA LEU A 160 -11.28 7.72 11.08
C LEU A 160 -11.36 7.83 12.60
N LYS A 161 -10.22 7.65 13.30
CA LYS A 161 -10.18 7.45 14.77
C LYS A 161 -11.21 6.41 15.22
N PRO A 162 -11.26 5.23 14.58
CA PRO A 162 -12.22 4.19 14.93
C PRO A 162 -11.83 3.57 16.28
N LYS A 163 -12.73 2.76 16.85
CA LYS A 163 -12.43 1.97 18.05
C LYS A 163 -11.26 1.03 17.82
N GLY A 164 -11.08 0.56 16.60
CA GLY A 164 -9.91 -0.19 16.17
C GLY A 164 -9.89 -0.48 14.68
N VAL A 165 -8.72 -0.92 14.21
CA VAL A 165 -8.47 -1.33 12.82
C VAL A 165 -7.72 -2.66 12.82
N ALA A 166 -8.02 -3.53 11.87
CA ALA A 166 -7.24 -4.72 11.56
C ALA A 166 -6.95 -4.78 10.06
N VAL A 167 -5.71 -5.09 9.70
CA VAL A 167 -5.28 -5.32 8.32
C VAL A 167 -4.51 -6.63 8.28
N VAL A 168 -4.86 -7.49 7.33
CA VAL A 168 -4.07 -8.67 6.93
C VAL A 168 -3.70 -8.51 5.47
N VAL A 169 -2.44 -8.75 5.14
CA VAL A 169 -1.95 -8.83 3.76
C VAL A 169 -1.36 -10.21 3.54
N GLU A 170 -1.81 -10.88 2.48
CA GLU A 170 -1.32 -12.19 2.06
C GLU A 170 -0.80 -12.05 0.63
N ALA A 171 0.50 -12.27 0.42
CA ALA A 171 1.12 -12.03 -0.88
C ALA A 171 2.25 -12.99 -1.23
N SER A 172 2.39 -13.25 -2.54
CA SER A 172 3.52 -13.92 -3.15
C SER A 172 4.59 -12.91 -3.56
N HIS A 173 5.85 -13.26 -3.31
CA HIS A 173 7.00 -12.39 -3.59
C HIS A 173 7.78 -12.93 -4.79
N MET A 174 7.83 -12.19 -5.88
CA MET A 174 8.54 -12.66 -7.09
C MET A 174 10.05 -12.82 -6.84
N CYS A 175 10.62 -12.09 -5.89
CA CYS A 175 12.01 -12.31 -5.46
C CYS A 175 12.26 -13.70 -4.85
N MET A 176 11.22 -14.41 -4.37
CA MET A 176 11.31 -15.80 -3.87
C MET A 176 10.82 -16.83 -4.88
N VAL A 177 9.90 -16.45 -5.78
CA VAL A 177 9.26 -17.38 -6.73
C VAL A 177 10.10 -17.59 -7.98
N MET A 178 10.51 -16.51 -8.67
CA MET A 178 11.16 -16.61 -9.99
C MET A 178 12.70 -16.56 -9.94
N ARG A 179 13.29 -16.32 -8.76
CA ARG A 179 14.74 -16.32 -8.55
C ARG A 179 15.11 -16.74 -7.13
N GLY A 180 16.40 -16.84 -6.85
CA GLY A 180 16.91 -17.15 -5.51
C GLY A 180 16.48 -18.54 -5.07
N VAL A 181 15.66 -18.62 -4.02
CA VAL A 181 15.21 -19.91 -3.43
C VAL A 181 14.15 -20.65 -4.26
N GLN A 182 13.52 -19.98 -5.24
CA GLN A 182 12.57 -20.56 -6.20
C GLN A 182 11.50 -21.45 -5.55
N LYS A 183 10.66 -20.85 -4.71
CA LYS A 183 9.55 -21.54 -4.01
C LYS A 183 8.20 -21.14 -4.58
N PRO A 184 7.80 -21.67 -5.75
CA PRO A 184 6.45 -21.45 -6.28
C PRO A 184 5.41 -21.98 -5.28
N GLY A 185 4.30 -21.25 -5.14
CA GLY A 185 3.26 -21.55 -4.15
C GLY A 185 3.53 -21.05 -2.73
N SER A 186 4.74 -20.56 -2.43
CA SER A 186 5.01 -19.87 -1.16
C SER A 186 4.38 -18.49 -1.16
N TRP A 187 3.73 -18.15 -0.05
CA TRP A 187 3.15 -16.83 0.21
C TRP A 187 3.45 -16.42 1.65
N THR A 188 3.36 -15.12 1.91
CA THR A 188 3.65 -14.51 3.20
C THR A 188 2.40 -13.80 3.71
N ALA A 189 2.05 -14.04 4.97
CA ALA A 189 1.01 -13.32 5.69
C ALA A 189 1.63 -12.29 6.64
N THR A 190 1.10 -11.07 6.66
CA THR A 190 1.44 -10.04 7.65
C THR A 190 0.16 -9.42 8.18
N SER A 191 0.13 -9.09 9.48
CA SER A 191 -1.04 -8.47 10.10
C SER A 191 -0.67 -7.26 10.94
N ALA A 192 -1.52 -6.22 10.91
CA ALA A 192 -1.40 -5.05 11.78
C ALA A 192 -2.76 -4.75 12.44
N VAL A 193 -2.79 -4.73 13.77
CA VAL A 193 -4.01 -4.44 14.55
C VAL A 193 -3.82 -3.20 15.42
N ARG A 194 -4.90 -2.45 15.64
CA ARG A 194 -4.98 -1.23 16.46
C ARG A 194 -6.27 -1.21 17.28
N GLY A 195 -6.25 -0.52 18.41
CA GLY A 195 -7.43 -0.31 19.24
C GLY A 195 -8.05 -1.63 19.72
N VAL A 196 -9.37 -1.77 19.62
CA VAL A 196 -10.11 -2.96 20.09
C VAL A 196 -9.62 -4.27 19.47
N PHE A 197 -9.12 -4.29 18.22
CA PHE A 197 -8.54 -5.50 17.61
C PHE A 197 -7.24 -5.96 18.27
N ALA A 198 -6.48 -5.04 18.89
CA ALA A 198 -5.29 -5.39 19.66
C ALA A 198 -5.67 -5.88 21.06
N ASN A 199 -6.66 -5.22 21.69
CA ASN A 199 -6.99 -5.40 23.09
C ASN A 199 -7.99 -6.52 23.36
N ASP A 200 -8.86 -6.85 22.40
CA ASP A 200 -9.87 -7.91 22.52
C ASP A 200 -9.57 -9.07 21.56
N PRO A 201 -9.13 -10.23 22.08
CA PRO A 201 -8.93 -11.44 21.28
C PRO A 201 -10.20 -11.92 20.55
N LYS A 202 -11.39 -11.70 21.10
CA LYS A 202 -12.65 -12.16 20.49
C LYS A 202 -12.96 -11.39 19.21
N THR A 203 -12.86 -10.07 19.25
CA THR A 203 -12.98 -9.21 18.06
C THR A 203 -11.94 -9.59 16.99
N ARG A 204 -10.70 -9.87 17.40
CA ARG A 204 -9.67 -10.31 16.46
C ARG A 204 -9.99 -11.68 15.85
N GLN A 205 -10.51 -12.61 16.65
CA GLN A 205 -10.92 -13.94 16.18
C GLN A 205 -12.09 -13.86 15.20
N GLU A 206 -13.06 -12.99 15.45
CA GLU A 206 -14.18 -12.72 14.54
C GLU A 206 -13.67 -12.27 13.17
N PHE A 207 -12.77 -11.28 13.13
CA PHE A 207 -12.15 -10.82 11.89
C PHE A 207 -11.40 -11.94 11.14
N MET A 208 -10.55 -12.70 11.84
CA MET A 208 -9.82 -13.81 11.21
C MET A 208 -10.80 -14.88 10.67
N SER A 209 -11.92 -15.10 11.34
CA SER A 209 -12.94 -16.05 10.87
C SER A 209 -13.65 -15.54 9.61
N LEU A 210 -13.97 -14.24 9.54
CA LEU A 210 -14.64 -13.62 8.40
C LEU A 210 -13.77 -13.55 7.14
N ILE A 211 -12.44 -13.35 7.27
CA ILE A 211 -11.55 -13.33 6.10
C ILE A 211 -11.31 -14.71 5.50
N HIS A 212 -11.46 -15.78 6.28
CA HIS A 212 -11.38 -17.16 5.80
C HIS A 212 -12.74 -17.73 5.35
N TYR A 213 -13.83 -17.01 5.61
CA TYR A 213 -15.14 -17.39 5.10
C TYR A 213 -15.21 -17.15 3.59
N ASN A 214 -15.44 -18.22 2.83
CA ASN A 214 -15.68 -18.17 1.39
C ASN A 214 -17.20 -18.22 1.13
N PRO A 215 -17.87 -17.08 0.92
CA PRO A 215 -19.24 -17.07 0.47
C PRO A 215 -19.29 -17.58 -0.97
N SER A 216 -20.30 -18.39 -1.27
CA SER A 216 -20.69 -18.69 -2.64
C SER A 216 -21.36 -17.45 -3.24
N MET A 217 -20.56 -16.45 -3.61
CA MET A 217 -21.01 -15.33 -4.45
C MET A 217 -20.86 -15.74 -5.91
N HIS A 218 -21.90 -15.50 -6.70
CA HIS A 218 -22.03 -15.91 -8.09
C HIS A 218 -20.86 -15.53 -8.99
#